data_AF-A0A069QFY0-F1
#
_entry.id   AF-A0A069QFY0-F1
#
_cell.length_a   1.000
_cell.length_b   1.000
_cell.length_c   1.000
_cell.angle_alpha   90.00
_cell.angle_beta   90.00
_cell.angle_gamma   90.00
#
_symmetry.space_group_name_H-M   'P 1'
#
loop_
_entity.id
_entity.type
_entity.pdbx_description
1 polymer ?
#
loop_
_entity_poly.entity_id
_entity_poly.type
_entity_poly.pdbx_seq_one_letter_code
_entity_poly.pdbx_strand_id
1 'polypeptide(L)'
;MSPMPHFKLLAILLSLLFSLSGCIGRELDDNDTFQQAQPSEMDADNALLLSKIFVIDESNTYLWFDLHNEVANFSQPELLLPTDNGGTEGTLRIPLRGLLYEYRANEHTLTFKRVPPRFLNWGETTVSFVFNLTQTDGGSILLPGGKTQKGSKPTFELALKSILIDGAQAPIAVGTPFNADGRTIKMKPYTKKLTLING
;
A
#
# COMPACT_ATOMS: atom_id res chain seq x y z
N MET A 1 46.04 -29.36 -45.20
CA MET A 1 45.42 -29.33 -43.86
C MET A 1 45.56 -27.91 -43.31
N SER A 2 44.46 -27.19 -43.15
CA SER A 2 44.41 -25.87 -42.49
C SER A 2 43.14 -25.83 -41.64
N PRO A 3 43.23 -25.69 -40.31
CA PRO A 3 42.04 -25.71 -39.46
C PRO A 3 41.36 -24.34 -39.50
N MET A 4 40.05 -24.36 -39.72
CA MET A 4 39.20 -23.20 -39.99
C MET A 4 39.27 -22.11 -38.89
N PRO A 5 39.43 -20.82 -39.25
CA PRO A 5 39.47 -19.71 -38.31
C PRO A 5 38.11 -19.41 -37.63
N HIS A 6 37.00 -19.93 -38.18
CA HIS A 6 35.65 -19.65 -37.69
C HIS A 6 35.27 -20.41 -36.41
N PHE A 7 35.93 -21.53 -36.10
CA PHE A 7 35.59 -22.33 -34.92
C PHE A 7 36.05 -21.66 -33.61
N LYS A 8 37.18 -20.95 -33.66
CA LYS A 8 37.69 -20.17 -32.52
C LYS A 8 36.79 -18.98 -32.20
N LEU A 9 36.28 -18.30 -33.23
CA LEU A 9 35.37 -17.16 -33.06
C LEU A 9 34.03 -17.60 -32.44
N LEU A 10 33.50 -18.75 -32.89
CA LEU A 10 32.27 -19.31 -32.36
C LEU A 10 32.41 -19.76 -30.90
N ALA A 11 33.54 -20.39 -30.54
CA ALA A 11 33.81 -20.81 -29.17
C ALA A 11 33.94 -19.62 -28.21
N ILE A 12 34.58 -18.53 -28.65
CA ILE A 12 34.70 -17.29 -27.86
C ILE A 12 33.32 -16.66 -27.67
N LEU A 13 32.51 -16.57 -28.74
CA LEU A 13 31.16 -16.01 -28.66
C LEU A 13 30.25 -16.83 -27.72
N LEU A 14 30.33 -18.17 -27.78
CA LEU A 14 29.56 -19.05 -26.89
C LEU A 14 29.99 -18.89 -25.43
N SER A 15 31.30 -18.78 -25.15
CA SER A 15 31.80 -18.54 -23.79
C SER A 15 31.38 -17.18 -23.22
N LEU A 16 31.29 -16.15 -24.07
CA LEU A 16 30.79 -14.83 -23.67
C LEU A 16 29.29 -14.88 -23.31
N LEU A 17 28.50 -15.61 -24.11
CA LEU A 17 27.05 -15.79 -23.88
C LEU A 17 26.75 -16.55 -22.58
N PHE A 18 27.53 -17.58 -22.22
CA PHE A 18 27.38 -18.28 -20.94
C PHE A 18 27.83 -17.46 -19.73
N SER A 19 28.78 -16.53 -19.89
CA SER A 19 29.17 -15.60 -18.83
C SER A 19 28.14 -14.49 -18.57
N LEU A 20 27.32 -14.14 -19.57
CA LEU A 20 26.25 -13.15 -19.45
C LEU A 20 24.95 -13.74 -18.91
N SER A 21 24.71 -15.05 -19.04
CA SER A 21 23.56 -15.73 -18.42
C SER A 21 23.69 -15.92 -16.90
N GLY A 22 24.90 -15.78 -16.34
CA GLY A 22 25.15 -15.85 -14.90
C GLY A 22 24.84 -14.55 -14.14
N CYS A 23 24.56 -13.44 -14.84
CA CYS A 23 24.22 -12.15 -14.23
C CYS A 23 22.70 -11.89 -14.18
N ILE A 24 21.87 -12.88 -14.54
CA ILE A 24 20.42 -12.85 -14.32
C ILE A 24 20.08 -13.78 -13.14
N GLY A 25 20.89 -13.72 -12.08
CA GLY A 25 20.42 -14.05 -10.75
C GLY A 25 19.62 -12.83 -10.28
N ARG A 26 18.34 -13.02 -9.94
CA ARG A 26 17.53 -11.97 -9.31
C ARG A 26 18.26 -11.58 -8.02
N GLU A 27 18.84 -10.39 -7.98
CA GLU A 27 19.44 -9.79 -6.78
C GLU A 27 18.47 -9.80 -5.57
N LEU A 28 17.18 -9.93 -5.84
CA LEU A 28 16.11 -10.09 -4.84
C LEU A 28 16.06 -11.48 -4.18
N ASP A 29 16.53 -12.55 -4.82
CA ASP A 29 16.43 -13.92 -4.28
C ASP A 29 17.59 -14.25 -3.31
N ASP A 30 18.74 -13.58 -3.45
CA ASP A 30 19.96 -13.74 -2.62
C ASP A 30 20.08 -12.69 -1.49
N ASN A 31 19.07 -11.84 -1.29
CA ASN A 31 19.10 -10.90 -0.18
C ASN A 31 18.69 -11.60 1.12
N ASP A 32 19.65 -11.82 2.02
CA ASP A 32 19.42 -12.38 3.37
C ASP A 32 18.28 -11.67 4.12
N THR A 33 18.07 -10.38 3.85
CA THR A 33 16.99 -9.57 4.43
C THR A 33 15.60 -10.05 3.99
N PHE A 34 15.46 -10.58 2.77
CA PHE A 34 14.19 -11.13 2.24
C PHE A 34 13.93 -12.56 2.72
N GLN A 35 14.98 -13.38 2.88
CA GLN A 35 14.82 -14.75 3.40
C GLN A 35 14.55 -14.78 4.91
N GLN A 36 14.94 -13.74 5.64
CA GLN A 36 14.76 -13.61 7.10
C GLN A 36 13.56 -12.74 7.50
N ALA A 37 12.75 -12.27 6.56
CA ALA A 37 11.49 -11.60 6.86
C ALA A 37 10.49 -12.62 7.45
N GLN A 38 10.66 -12.95 8.72
CA GLN A 38 9.62 -13.57 9.51
C GLN A 38 8.40 -12.64 9.42
N PRO A 39 7.20 -13.15 9.07
CA PRO A 39 5.98 -12.38 9.18
C PRO A 39 5.96 -11.75 10.56
N SER A 40 5.88 -10.42 10.64
CA SER A 40 5.69 -9.76 11.92
C SER A 40 4.42 -10.36 12.52
N GLU A 41 4.54 -11.06 13.66
CA GLU A 41 3.37 -11.43 14.44
C GLU A 41 2.62 -10.12 14.71
N MET A 42 1.42 -10.04 14.17
CA MET A 42 0.54 -8.92 14.32
C MET A 42 -0.72 -9.44 14.97
N ASP A 43 -1.05 -8.87 16.12
CA ASP A 43 -2.33 -9.08 16.80
C ASP A 43 -3.45 -8.41 16.00
N ALA A 44 -3.85 -9.07 14.90
CA ALA A 44 -4.73 -8.55 13.86
C ALA A 44 -5.58 -9.66 13.22
N ASP A 45 -6.83 -9.37 12.90
CA ASP A 45 -7.76 -10.26 12.19
C ASP A 45 -7.60 -10.17 10.66
N ASN A 46 -6.35 -10.13 10.18
CA ASN A 46 -6.04 -9.81 8.78
C ASN A 46 -6.55 -10.85 7.77
N ALA A 47 -7.01 -12.03 8.22
CA ALA A 47 -7.55 -13.09 7.38
C ALA A 47 -8.65 -12.62 6.42
N LEU A 48 -9.45 -11.62 6.78
CA LEU A 48 -10.49 -11.07 5.90
C LEU A 48 -9.90 -10.37 4.66
N LEU A 49 -8.79 -9.66 4.86
CA LEU A 49 -8.16 -8.83 3.83
C LEU A 49 -7.01 -9.55 3.13
N LEU A 50 -6.43 -10.57 3.75
CA LEU A 50 -5.29 -11.30 3.22
C LEU A 50 -5.53 -11.76 1.78
N SER A 51 -4.57 -11.46 0.90
CA SER A 51 -4.63 -11.74 -0.54
C SER A 51 -5.78 -11.06 -1.29
N LYS A 52 -6.59 -10.20 -0.67
CA LYS A 52 -7.66 -9.46 -1.35
C LYS A 52 -7.09 -8.26 -2.09
N ILE A 53 -7.65 -8.03 -3.28
CA ILE A 53 -7.28 -6.99 -4.22
C ILE A 53 -8.51 -6.13 -4.46
N PHE A 54 -8.34 -4.83 -4.25
CA PHE A 54 -9.37 -3.83 -4.41
C PHE A 54 -8.99 -2.86 -5.52
N VAL A 55 -9.96 -2.49 -6.35
CA VAL A 55 -9.88 -1.26 -7.14
C VAL A 55 -10.17 -0.11 -6.19
N ILE A 56 -9.23 0.82 -6.10
CA ILE A 56 -9.32 1.99 -5.24
C ILE A 56 -9.87 3.21 -6.00
N ASP A 57 -9.50 3.38 -7.27
CA ASP A 57 -10.05 4.38 -8.18
C ASP A 57 -9.77 4.05 -9.66
N GLU A 58 -9.99 5.01 -10.53
CA GLU A 58 -9.89 4.88 -11.98
C GLU A 58 -8.44 4.84 -12.49
N SER A 59 -7.44 5.11 -11.66
CA SER A 59 -6.04 5.28 -12.05
C SER A 59 -5.31 4.00 -12.45
N ASN A 60 -6.03 2.88 -12.61
CA ASN A 60 -5.48 1.53 -12.80
C ASN A 60 -4.54 1.10 -11.66
N THR A 61 -4.68 1.69 -10.47
CA THR A 61 -3.98 1.25 -9.26
C THR A 61 -4.89 0.34 -8.43
N TYR A 62 -4.27 -0.60 -7.73
CA TYR A 62 -4.95 -1.58 -6.90
C TYR A 62 -4.41 -1.53 -5.49
N LEU A 63 -5.29 -1.68 -4.52
CA LEU A 63 -4.93 -1.94 -3.13
C LEU A 63 -4.95 -3.46 -2.92
N TRP A 64 -3.78 -4.08 -2.83
CA TRP A 64 -3.65 -5.52 -2.56
C TRP A 64 -2.93 -5.72 -1.24
N PHE A 65 -3.63 -6.39 -0.34
CA PHE A 65 -3.14 -6.83 0.95
C PHE A 65 -2.36 -8.14 0.80
N ASP A 66 -1.05 -8.08 0.98
CA ASP A 66 -0.12 -9.18 0.77
C ASP A 66 -0.12 -10.20 1.94
N LEU A 67 0.71 -11.23 1.85
CA LEU A 67 0.80 -12.30 2.86
C LEU A 67 1.57 -11.90 4.14
N HIS A 68 2.32 -10.79 4.12
CA HIS A 68 3.15 -10.29 5.20
C HIS A 68 2.50 -9.15 5.99
N ASN A 69 1.18 -8.97 5.85
CA ASN A 69 0.44 -7.84 6.43
C ASN A 69 0.90 -6.48 5.87
N GLU A 70 1.37 -6.46 4.63
CA GLU A 70 1.82 -5.28 3.92
C GLU A 70 0.91 -5.00 2.72
N VAL A 71 0.79 -3.73 2.33
CA VAL A 71 0.24 -3.40 1.01
C VAL A 71 1.30 -3.70 -0.04
N ALA A 72 1.00 -4.65 -0.91
CA ALA A 72 1.95 -5.16 -1.88
C ALA A 72 2.53 -4.08 -2.82
N ASN A 73 3.76 -4.30 -3.27
CA ASN A 73 4.61 -3.29 -3.93
C ASN A 73 4.46 -3.21 -5.46
N PHE A 74 3.52 -3.96 -6.08
CA PHE A 74 3.37 -4.01 -7.54
C PHE A 74 2.57 -2.83 -8.12
N SER A 75 1.74 -2.17 -7.30
CA SER A 75 0.95 -1.00 -7.66
C SER A 75 1.35 0.19 -6.79
N GLN A 76 0.91 1.39 -7.15
CA GLN A 76 1.12 2.62 -6.36
C GLN A 76 -0.22 3.18 -5.86
N PRO A 77 -0.97 2.46 -5.01
CA PRO A 77 -2.22 2.96 -4.45
C PRO A 77 -1.94 4.07 -3.45
N GLU A 78 -2.79 5.10 -3.45
CA GLU A 78 -2.63 6.27 -2.59
C GLU A 78 -3.97 6.78 -2.07
N LEU A 79 -3.95 7.38 -0.89
CA LEU A 79 -5.06 8.12 -0.33
C LEU A 79 -4.76 9.62 -0.36
N LEU A 80 -5.72 10.41 -0.81
CA LEU A 80 -5.68 11.87 -0.78
C LEU A 80 -6.57 12.34 0.39
N LEU A 81 -5.97 12.49 1.56
CA LEU A 81 -6.68 12.82 2.79
C LEU A 81 -6.82 14.35 2.93
N PRO A 82 -8.04 14.91 3.02
CA PRO A 82 -8.23 16.34 3.21
C PRO A 82 -7.82 16.78 4.61
N THR A 83 -7.18 17.96 4.69
CA THR A 83 -6.67 18.55 5.94
C THR A 83 -7.01 20.04 6.01
N ASP A 84 -7.09 20.56 7.23
CA ASP A 84 -7.11 21.99 7.53
C ASP A 84 -5.86 22.32 8.36
N ASN A 85 -5.02 23.21 7.83
CA ASN A 85 -3.74 23.62 8.41
C ASN A 85 -3.87 25.05 8.97
N GLY A 86 -4.54 25.20 10.11
CA GLY A 86 -4.72 26.48 10.76
C GLY A 86 -5.56 27.47 9.95
N GLY A 87 -6.61 27.00 9.27
CA GLY A 87 -7.50 27.78 8.42
C GLY A 87 -7.18 27.71 6.92
N THR A 88 -6.11 27.00 6.54
CA THR A 88 -5.77 26.77 5.13
C THR A 88 -6.12 25.35 4.71
N GLU A 89 -6.93 25.21 3.66
CA GLU A 89 -7.24 23.92 3.05
C GLU A 89 -5.99 23.23 2.52
N GLY A 90 -5.90 21.92 2.74
CA GLY A 90 -4.79 21.11 2.27
C GLY A 90 -5.21 19.69 1.92
N THR A 91 -4.28 18.96 1.31
CA THR A 91 -4.45 17.53 1.01
C THR A 91 -3.15 16.82 1.31
N LEU A 92 -3.28 15.73 2.06
CA LEU A 92 -2.20 14.85 2.45
C LEU A 92 -2.21 13.62 1.54
N ARG A 93 -1.13 13.42 0.79
CA ARG A 93 -0.97 12.28 -0.11
C ARG A 93 -0.27 11.15 0.62
N ILE A 94 -1.02 10.11 0.97
CA ILE A 94 -0.51 8.93 1.67
C ILE A 94 -0.31 7.80 0.66
N PRO A 95 0.94 7.49 0.25
CA PRO A 95 1.20 6.28 -0.50
C PRO A 95 0.99 5.07 0.40
N LEU A 96 0.17 4.13 -0.04
CA LEU A 96 -0.14 2.93 0.72
C LEU A 96 0.86 1.82 0.46
N ARG A 97 1.51 1.85 -0.69
CA ARG A 97 2.51 0.87 -1.12
C ARG A 97 3.58 0.64 -0.06
N GLY A 98 3.72 -0.61 0.34
CA GLY A 98 4.68 -1.06 1.34
C GLY A 98 4.37 -0.69 2.78
N LEU A 99 3.18 -0.14 3.05
CA LEU A 99 2.75 0.09 4.43
C LEU A 99 2.21 -1.20 5.04
N LEU A 100 2.55 -1.41 6.31
CA LEU A 100 1.90 -2.42 7.13
C LEU A 100 0.43 -2.05 7.36
N TYR A 101 -0.45 -3.05 7.37
CA TYR A 101 -1.87 -2.86 7.64
C TYR A 101 -2.39 -3.82 8.71
N GLU A 102 -3.29 -3.32 9.55
CA GLU A 102 -3.96 -4.07 10.61
C GLU A 102 -5.47 -3.94 10.49
N TYR A 103 -6.16 -5.07 10.38
CA TYR A 103 -7.61 -5.15 10.44
C TYR A 103 -8.06 -5.73 11.77
N ARG A 104 -9.04 -5.09 12.43
CA ARG A 104 -9.68 -5.59 13.66
C ARG A 104 -11.15 -5.87 13.37
N ALA A 105 -11.55 -7.13 13.39
CA ALA A 105 -12.87 -7.55 12.94
C ALA A 105 -13.99 -7.10 13.89
N ASN A 106 -13.72 -7.11 15.20
CA ASN A 106 -14.65 -6.64 16.23
C ASN A 106 -14.99 -5.15 16.08
N GLU A 107 -14.03 -4.33 15.65
CA GLU A 107 -14.18 -2.89 15.48
C GLU A 107 -14.52 -2.48 14.05
N HIS A 108 -14.39 -3.40 13.09
CA HIS A 108 -14.48 -3.13 11.65
C HIS A 108 -13.49 -2.02 11.23
N THR A 109 -12.29 -2.03 11.79
CA THR A 109 -11.26 -1.01 11.54
C THR A 109 -10.10 -1.55 10.73
N LEU A 110 -9.68 -0.77 9.74
CA LEU A 110 -8.45 -0.97 8.98
C LEU A 110 -7.48 0.16 9.32
N THR A 111 -6.28 -0.20 9.77
CA THR A 111 -5.22 0.75 10.11
C THR A 111 -4.06 0.59 9.16
N PHE A 112 -3.65 1.67 8.48
CA PHE A 112 -2.34 1.72 7.81
C PHE A 112 -1.32 2.26 8.80
N LYS A 113 -0.35 1.41 9.17
CA LYS A 113 0.56 1.65 10.28
C LYS A 113 1.79 2.43 9.84
N ARG A 114 2.27 3.28 10.75
CA ARG A 114 3.61 3.89 10.71
C ARG A 114 3.95 4.56 9.38
N VAL A 115 3.07 5.42 8.88
CA VAL A 115 3.35 6.25 7.71
C VAL A 115 4.59 7.11 7.97
N PRO A 116 5.60 7.05 7.08
CA PRO A 116 6.84 7.79 7.25
C PRO A 116 6.65 9.32 7.30
N PRO A 117 7.43 10.04 8.13
CA PRO A 117 7.30 11.49 8.31
C PRO A 117 7.41 12.31 7.02
N ARG A 118 8.22 11.83 6.05
CA ARG A 118 8.40 12.45 4.72
C ARG A 118 7.11 12.62 3.92
N PHE A 119 6.05 11.86 4.23
CA PHE A 119 4.75 11.98 3.58
C PHE A 119 3.77 12.86 4.34
N LEU A 120 4.13 13.25 5.58
CA LEU A 120 3.27 13.98 6.49
C LEU A 120 3.57 15.48 6.46
N ASN A 121 4.84 15.86 6.33
CA ASN A 121 5.32 17.23 6.53
C ASN A 121 4.97 17.77 7.93
N TRP A 122 4.98 16.88 8.94
CA TRP A 122 4.61 17.12 10.33
C TRP A 122 5.82 16.93 11.26
N GLY A 123 7.00 17.38 10.81
CA GLY A 123 8.28 17.08 11.46
C GLY A 123 8.68 15.61 11.32
N GLU A 124 9.34 15.07 12.34
CA GLU A 124 9.84 13.67 12.40
C GLU A 124 8.79 12.66 12.90
N THR A 125 7.52 13.07 12.93
CA THR A 125 6.45 12.27 13.51
C THR A 125 6.06 11.13 12.58
N THR A 126 5.94 9.91 13.12
CA THR A 126 5.34 8.77 12.42
C THR A 126 3.87 8.63 12.83
N VAL A 127 2.98 8.38 11.87
CA VAL A 127 1.53 8.36 12.12
C VAL A 127 0.88 7.13 11.51
N SER A 128 -0.04 6.50 12.24
CA SER A 128 -0.92 5.47 11.69
C SER A 128 -2.30 6.05 11.42
N PHE A 129 -2.91 5.70 10.29
CA PHE A 129 -4.25 6.17 9.91
C PHE A 129 -5.26 5.05 10.10
N VAL A 130 -6.29 5.30 10.91
CA VAL A 130 -7.33 4.33 11.25
C VAL A 130 -8.59 4.68 10.48
N PHE A 131 -9.15 3.69 9.81
CA PHE A 131 -10.36 3.80 9.01
C PHE A 131 -11.39 2.81 9.52
N ASN A 132 -12.67 3.17 9.43
CA ASN A 132 -13.73 2.17 9.41
C ASN A 132 -13.78 1.54 8.01
N LEU A 133 -13.95 0.23 7.95
CA LEU A 133 -14.14 -0.51 6.72
C LEU A 133 -15.50 -1.22 6.77
N THR A 134 -16.44 -0.79 5.94
CA THR A 134 -17.82 -1.30 5.97
C THR A 134 -18.18 -1.87 4.61
N GLN A 135 -18.66 -3.12 4.57
CA GLN A 135 -19.21 -3.68 3.35
C GLN A 135 -20.54 -2.97 3.03
N THR A 136 -20.70 -2.61 1.77
CA THR A 136 -21.88 -1.91 1.24
C THR A 136 -22.57 -2.78 0.19
N ASP A 137 -23.87 -2.57 -0.01
CA ASP A 137 -24.63 -3.33 -1.00
C ASP A 137 -24.08 -3.11 -2.40
N GLY A 138 -23.84 -4.21 -3.11
CA GLY A 138 -23.23 -4.22 -4.44
C GLY A 138 -24.09 -3.51 -5.47
N GLY A 139 -23.67 -2.30 -5.83
CA GLY A 139 -24.22 -1.53 -6.95
C GLY A 139 -23.36 -1.66 -8.21
N SER A 140 -23.19 -0.56 -8.95
CA SER A 140 -22.27 -0.51 -10.09
C SER A 140 -20.82 -0.68 -9.62
N ILE A 141 -20.10 -1.62 -10.23
CA ILE A 141 -18.69 -1.90 -9.95
C ILE A 141 -17.82 -0.87 -10.65
N LEU A 142 -16.89 -0.25 -9.92
CA LEU A 142 -15.82 0.54 -10.55
C LEU A 142 -14.73 -0.42 -11.03
N LEU A 143 -14.44 -0.37 -12.32
CA LEU A 143 -13.32 -1.06 -12.94
C LEU A 143 -12.17 -0.08 -13.19
N PRO A 144 -10.93 -0.61 -13.30
CA PRO A 144 -9.78 0.15 -13.77
C PRO A 144 -10.10 0.91 -15.07
N GLY A 145 -9.67 2.17 -15.16
CA GLY A 145 -9.90 3.01 -16.33
C GLY A 145 -11.29 3.64 -16.41
N GLY A 146 -11.98 3.78 -15.27
CA GLY A 146 -13.24 4.53 -15.15
C GLY A 146 -14.47 3.82 -15.73
N LYS A 147 -14.33 2.56 -16.14
CA LYS A 147 -15.46 1.76 -16.62
C LYS A 147 -16.32 1.34 -15.44
N THR A 148 -17.64 1.39 -15.61
CA THR A 148 -18.58 0.82 -14.63
C THR A 148 -19.24 -0.41 -15.21
N GLN A 149 -19.29 -1.50 -14.44
CA GLN A 149 -20.01 -2.72 -14.82
C GLN A 149 -21.15 -2.96 -13.86
N LYS A 150 -22.33 -3.25 -14.40
CA LYS A 150 -23.47 -3.71 -13.62
C LYS A 150 -23.20 -5.14 -13.17
N GLY A 151 -23.00 -5.37 -11.87
CA GLY A 151 -22.67 -6.68 -11.32
C GLY A 151 -22.56 -6.64 -9.79
N SER A 152 -22.47 -7.80 -9.15
CA SER A 152 -22.59 -7.95 -7.70
C SER A 152 -21.25 -8.27 -7.00
N LYS A 153 -20.16 -7.58 -7.35
CA LYS A 153 -18.93 -7.73 -6.57
C LYS A 153 -19.08 -7.01 -5.22
N PRO A 154 -18.56 -7.56 -4.12
CA PRO A 154 -18.56 -6.87 -2.84
C PRO A 154 -17.89 -5.50 -2.94
N THR A 155 -18.60 -4.46 -2.52
CA THR A 155 -18.06 -3.11 -2.39
C THR A 155 -17.89 -2.76 -0.92
N PHE A 156 -16.85 -2.01 -0.61
CA PHE A 156 -16.54 -1.57 0.74
C PHE A 156 -16.39 -0.06 0.73
N GLU A 157 -16.78 0.57 1.83
CA GLU A 157 -16.50 1.96 2.10
C GLU A 157 -15.41 2.04 3.17
N LEU A 158 -14.36 2.80 2.85
CA LEU A 158 -13.27 3.14 3.74
C LEU A 158 -13.51 4.58 4.23
N ALA A 159 -13.74 4.77 5.53
CA ALA A 159 -14.00 6.08 6.11
C ALA A 159 -12.95 6.42 7.17
N LEU A 160 -12.28 7.57 7.07
CA LEU A 160 -11.25 7.96 8.04
C LEU A 160 -11.91 8.19 9.41
N LYS A 161 -11.41 7.48 10.43
CA LYS A 161 -11.93 7.50 11.80
C LYS A 161 -11.04 8.34 12.72
N SER A 162 -9.75 8.08 12.70
CA SER A 162 -8.78 8.73 13.58
C SER A 162 -7.36 8.57 13.03
N ILE A 163 -6.43 9.30 13.64
CA ILE A 163 -4.99 9.09 13.47
C ILE A 163 -4.38 8.70 14.82
N LEU A 164 -3.32 7.89 14.79
CA LEU A 164 -2.52 7.55 15.95
C LEU A 164 -1.10 8.04 15.70
N ILE A 165 -0.71 9.08 16.44
CA ILE A 165 0.66 9.60 16.45
C ILE A 165 1.51 8.68 17.31
N ASP A 166 2.66 8.25 16.80
CA ASP A 166 3.57 7.40 17.56
C ASP A 166 4.02 8.10 18.86
N GLY A 167 3.96 7.39 19.99
CA GLY A 167 4.20 7.95 21.32
C GLY A 167 3.06 8.77 21.94
N ALA A 168 1.94 9.00 21.24
CA ALA A 168 0.77 9.65 21.84
C ALA A 168 -0.05 8.68 22.72
N GLN A 169 -0.69 9.22 23.76
CA GLN A 169 -1.48 8.41 24.71
C GLN A 169 -2.81 7.91 24.14
N ALA A 170 -3.36 8.60 23.14
CA ALA A 170 -4.67 8.26 22.59
C ALA A 170 -4.77 8.61 21.09
N PRO A 171 -5.62 7.88 20.34
CA PRO A 171 -5.96 8.26 18.97
C PRO A 171 -6.63 9.63 18.91
N ILE A 172 -6.31 10.41 17.88
CA ILE A 172 -6.91 11.71 17.60
C ILE A 172 -8.04 11.50 16.60
N ALA A 173 -9.28 11.73 17.04
CA ALA A 173 -10.46 11.58 16.18
C ALA A 173 -10.48 12.61 15.04
N VAL A 174 -11.02 12.22 13.89
CA VAL A 174 -11.25 13.13 12.76
C VAL A 174 -12.06 14.36 13.20
N GLY A 175 -11.69 15.53 12.70
CA GLY A 175 -12.27 16.82 13.11
C GLY A 175 -11.65 17.42 14.37
N THR A 176 -10.84 16.68 15.12
CA THR A 176 -10.13 17.20 16.30
C THR A 176 -8.82 17.86 15.85
N PRO A 177 -8.60 19.15 16.18
CA PRO A 177 -7.32 19.80 15.94
C PRO A 177 -6.22 19.22 16.84
N PHE A 178 -5.00 19.14 16.31
CA PHE A 178 -3.79 18.76 17.05
C PHE A 178 -2.60 19.59 16.57
N ASN A 179 -1.56 19.69 17.40
CA ASN A 179 -0.34 20.38 17.01
C ASN A 179 0.68 19.39 16.48
N ALA A 180 1.27 19.69 15.33
CA ALA A 180 2.43 18.98 14.82
C ALA A 180 3.38 19.97 14.15
N ASP A 181 4.67 19.90 14.52
CA ASP A 181 5.72 20.78 13.99
C ASP A 181 5.38 22.29 14.04
N GLY A 182 4.83 22.74 15.19
CA GLY A 182 4.43 24.14 15.40
C GLY A 182 3.19 24.59 14.61
N ARG A 183 2.47 23.66 13.95
CA ARG A 183 1.25 23.95 13.19
C ARG A 183 0.04 23.26 13.81
N THR A 184 -1.08 23.98 13.85
CA THR A 184 -2.38 23.38 14.17
C THR A 184 -2.94 22.70 12.93
N ILE A 185 -3.19 21.39 13.02
CA ILE A 185 -3.65 20.55 11.93
C ILE A 185 -4.95 19.88 12.35
N LYS A 186 -5.88 19.73 11.43
CA LYS A 186 -7.15 19.02 11.64
C LYS A 186 -7.43 18.14 10.42
N MET A 187 -7.54 16.84 10.66
CA MET A 187 -7.97 15.89 9.63
C MET A 187 -9.45 16.12 9.33
N LYS A 188 -9.81 16.19 8.06
CA LYS A 188 -11.20 16.31 7.63
C LYS A 188 -11.82 14.93 7.36
N PRO A 189 -13.16 14.82 7.40
CA PRO A 189 -13.85 13.62 6.97
C PRO A 189 -13.41 13.18 5.57
N TYR A 190 -13.19 11.88 5.42
CA TYR A 190 -12.76 11.27 4.17
C TYR A 190 -13.47 9.93 4.01
N THR A 191 -13.98 9.68 2.81
CA THR A 191 -14.53 8.38 2.43
C THR A 191 -14.00 7.97 1.06
N LYS A 192 -13.81 6.67 0.86
CA LYS A 192 -13.38 6.07 -0.40
C LYS A 192 -14.09 4.74 -0.61
N LYS A 193 -14.59 4.51 -1.82
CA LYS A 193 -15.15 3.21 -2.20
C LYS A 193 -14.04 2.29 -2.69
N LEU A 194 -14.06 1.05 -2.24
CA LEU A 194 -13.18 -0.02 -2.64
C LEU A 194 -14.03 -1.12 -3.29
N THR A 195 -13.65 -1.58 -4.47
CA THR A 195 -14.34 -2.71 -5.10
C THR A 195 -13.46 -3.93 -5.08
N LEU A 196 -13.91 -5.00 -4.42
CA LEU A 196 -13.17 -6.26 -4.39
C LEU A 196 -13.18 -6.89 -5.78
N ILE A 197 -12.01 -7.29 -6.31
CA ILE A 197 -11.93 -7.88 -7.65
C ILE A 197 -11.61 -9.37 -7.66
N ASN A 198 -11.00 -9.91 -6.60
CA ASN A 198 -10.78 -11.34 -6.41
C ASN A 198 -11.59 -11.85 -5.20
N GLY A 199 -12.64 -12.62 -5.52
CA GLY A 199 -13.49 -13.33 -4.56
C GLY A 199 -12.86 -14.66 -4.21
#